data_AF-C7CJ70-F1
#
_entry.id   AF-C7CJ70-F1
#
_cell.length_a   1.000
_cell.length_b   1.000
_cell.length_c   1.000
_cell.angle_alpha   90.00
_cell.angle_beta   90.00
_cell.angle_gamma   90.00
#
_symmetry.space_group_name_H-M   'P 1'
#
loop_
_entity.id
_entity.type
_entity.pdbx_description
1 polymer ?
#
loop_
_entity_poly.entity_id
_entity_poly.type
_entity_poly.pdbx_seq_one_letter_code
_entity_poly.pdbx_strand_id
1 'polypeptide(L)'
;MRRLLKFLHTMGAVGLMGAMACLVILLNHTPPPASLAGYALMRGAMGSVATWIFLPSLGLTLISGLLAVALHPGFREAGWAWVKLATGVLVFEGGFVGIQGPMQEEARRSAAALRGEIDPASLTGALAAESNTLWVILAVAVINVVLGIWRPRILRLPRPDLSRPA
;
A
#
# COMPACT_ATOMS: atom_id res chain seq x y z
N MET A 1 -7.02 -7.74 23.85
CA MET A 1 -6.97 -7.84 22.37
C MET A 1 -7.17 -6.51 21.64
N ARG A 2 -8.25 -5.74 21.91
CA ARG A 2 -8.58 -4.52 21.16
C ARG A 2 -7.46 -3.47 21.05
N ARG A 3 -6.74 -3.19 22.14
CA ARG A 3 -5.64 -2.21 22.16
C ARG A 3 -4.45 -2.66 21.32
N LEU A 4 -4.11 -3.96 21.36
CA LEU A 4 -3.04 -4.54 20.56
C LEU A 4 -3.35 -4.42 19.06
N LEU A 5 -4.55 -4.84 18.63
CA LEU A 5 -4.93 -4.72 17.21
C LEU A 5 -4.92 -3.27 16.73
N LYS A 6 -5.40 -2.33 17.55
CA LYS A 6 -5.31 -0.90 17.23
C LYS A 6 -3.87 -0.44 17.09
N PHE A 7 -2.98 -0.84 18.00
CA PHE A 7 -1.57 -0.52 17.95
C PHE A 7 -0.90 -1.07 16.69
N LEU A 8 -1.05 -2.37 16.41
CA LEU A 8 -0.49 -3.01 15.22
C LEU A 8 -0.98 -2.36 13.93
N HIS A 9 -2.28 -2.10 13.82
CA HIS A 9 -2.85 -1.43 12.65
C HIS A 9 -2.29 -0.02 12.47
N THR A 10 -2.10 0.72 13.57
CA THR A 10 -1.54 2.08 13.50
C THR A 10 -0.06 2.06 13.10
N MET A 11 0.73 1.16 13.69
CA MET A 11 2.14 0.98 13.33
C MET A 11 2.31 0.58 11.87
N GLY A 12 1.49 -0.38 11.40
CA GLY A 12 1.47 -0.78 10.00
C GLY A 12 1.09 0.38 9.09
N ALA A 13 0.06 1.17 9.43
CA ALA A 13 -0.37 2.29 8.59
C ALA A 13 0.72 3.38 8.49
N VAL A 14 1.40 3.69 9.59
CA VAL A 14 2.53 4.64 9.61
C VAL A 14 3.67 4.12 8.74
N GLY A 15 4.06 2.86 8.91
CA GLY A 15 5.12 2.25 8.08
C GLY A 15 4.77 2.21 6.60
N LEU A 16 3.51 1.90 6.28
CA LEU A 16 3.01 1.83 4.90
C LEU A 16 3.06 3.19 4.21
N MET A 17 2.49 4.22 4.83
CA MET A 17 2.47 5.57 4.28
C MET A 17 3.87 6.20 4.25
N GLY A 18 4.68 5.95 5.29
CA GLY A 18 6.07 6.39 5.35
C GLY A 18 6.94 5.77 4.25
N ALA A 19 6.77 4.47 3.97
CA ALA A 19 7.45 3.81 2.85
C ALA A 19 7.04 4.41 1.50
N MET A 20 5.74 4.63 1.27
CA MET A 20 5.26 5.26 0.03
C MET A 20 5.84 6.67 -0.14
N ALA A 21 5.85 7.49 0.91
CA ALA A 21 6.45 8.82 0.86
C ALA A 21 7.95 8.76 0.54
N CYS A 22 8.69 7.81 1.14
CA CYS A 22 10.09 7.58 0.82
C CYS A 22 10.29 7.17 -0.65
N LEU A 23 9.49 6.24 -1.16
CA LEU A 23 9.55 5.79 -2.56
C LEU A 23 9.29 6.94 -3.55
N VAL A 24 8.34 7.83 -3.25
CA VAL A 24 8.10 9.04 -4.06
C VAL A 24 9.34 9.92 -4.13
N ILE A 25 10.01 10.15 -3.00
CA ILE A 25 11.24 10.95 -2.97
C ILE A 25 12.36 10.26 -3.76
N LEU A 26 12.54 8.95 -3.59
CA LEU A 26 13.53 8.20 -4.34
C LEU A 26 13.26 8.27 -5.86
N LEU A 27 11.99 8.19 -6.29
CA LEU A 27 11.61 8.30 -7.71
C LEU A 27 12.00 9.66 -8.28
N ASN A 28 11.76 10.73 -7.54
CA ASN A 28 12.12 12.09 -7.96
C ASN A 28 13.63 12.31 -8.10
N HIS A 29 14.45 11.52 -7.40
CA HIS A 29 15.91 11.58 -7.47
C HIS A 29 16.54 10.47 -8.32
N THR A 30 15.74 9.63 -8.96
CA THR A 30 16.25 8.55 -9.81
C THR A 30 16.75 9.14 -11.13
N PRO A 31 18.02 8.92 -11.50
CA PRO A 31 18.53 9.37 -12.79
C PRO A 31 17.91 8.55 -13.93
N PRO A 32 17.95 9.01 -15.19
CA PRO A 32 17.45 8.22 -16.31
C PRO A 32 18.27 6.92 -16.51
N PRO A 33 17.70 5.87 -17.14
CA PRO A 33 18.40 4.60 -17.39
C PRO A 33 19.73 4.73 -18.14
N ALA A 34 19.92 5.80 -18.91
CA ALA A 34 21.19 6.13 -19.57
C ALA A 34 22.36 6.32 -18.56
N SER A 35 22.07 6.68 -17.30
CA SER A 35 23.02 6.67 -16.19
C SER A 35 22.87 5.38 -15.39
N LEU A 36 23.25 4.26 -16.01
CA LEU A 36 22.87 2.91 -15.58
C LEU A 36 23.25 2.59 -14.12
N ALA A 37 24.47 2.93 -13.69
CA ALA A 37 24.91 2.64 -12.32
C ALA A 37 24.08 3.38 -11.27
N GLY A 38 23.79 4.67 -11.50
CA GLY A 38 22.94 5.48 -10.62
C GLY A 38 21.49 5.01 -10.63
N TYR A 39 20.97 4.63 -11.80
CA TYR A 39 19.63 4.07 -11.94
C TYR A 39 19.51 2.77 -11.14
N ALA A 40 20.43 1.81 -11.35
CA ALA A 40 20.42 0.53 -10.66
C ALA A 40 20.55 0.67 -9.14
N LEU A 41 21.41 1.57 -8.65
CA LEU A 41 21.53 1.87 -7.22
C LEU A 41 20.18 2.32 -6.64
N MET A 42 19.53 3.29 -7.29
CA MET A 42 18.29 3.87 -6.80
C MET A 42 17.13 2.88 -6.86
N ARG A 43 17.02 2.09 -7.93
CA ARG A 43 16.02 1.01 -8.03
C ARG A 43 16.26 -0.08 -6.98
N GLY A 44 17.51 -0.44 -6.71
CA GLY A 44 17.87 -1.34 -5.61
C GLY A 44 17.43 -0.83 -4.23
N ALA A 45 17.62 0.48 -3.97
CA ALA A 45 17.14 1.11 -2.74
C ALA A 45 15.61 1.08 -2.63
N MET A 46 14.90 1.41 -3.72
CA MET A 46 13.43 1.32 -3.77
C MET A 46 12.93 -0.11 -3.54
N GLY A 47 13.52 -1.10 -4.23
CA GLY A 47 13.20 -2.50 -4.03
C GLY A 47 13.39 -2.93 -2.57
N SER A 48 14.44 -2.44 -1.91
CA SER A 48 14.69 -2.69 -0.49
C SER A 48 13.63 -2.06 0.41
N VAL A 49 13.26 -0.80 0.18
CA VAL A 49 12.17 -0.12 0.91
C VAL A 49 10.84 -0.86 0.71
N ALA A 50 10.55 -1.29 -0.52
CA ALA A 50 9.36 -2.04 -0.85
C ALA A 50 9.29 -3.37 -0.07
N THR A 51 10.37 -4.14 -0.10
CA THR A 51 10.41 -5.47 0.54
C THR A 51 10.51 -5.43 2.06
N TRP A 52 11.27 -4.51 2.62
CA TRP A 52 11.57 -4.52 4.06
C TRP A 52 10.72 -3.57 4.90
N ILE A 53 10.09 -2.58 4.28
CA ILE A 53 9.26 -1.60 5.01
C ILE A 53 7.82 -1.66 4.51
N PHE A 54 7.61 -1.48 3.20
CA PHE A 54 6.26 -1.39 2.63
C PHE A 54 5.49 -2.71 2.81
N LEU A 55 6.04 -3.84 2.34
CA LEU A 55 5.35 -5.13 2.35
C LEU A 55 5.01 -5.62 3.77
N PRO A 56 5.93 -5.59 4.77
CA PRO A 56 5.59 -5.96 6.14
C PRO A 56 4.55 -5.03 6.76
N SER A 57 4.63 -3.72 6.48
CA SER A 57 3.66 -2.74 6.96
C SER A 57 2.28 -2.93 6.34
N LEU A 58 2.22 -3.31 5.06
CA LEU A 58 0.99 -3.64 4.36
C LEU A 58 0.33 -4.87 4.98
N GLY A 59 1.09 -5.94 5.18
CA GLY A 59 0.61 -7.16 5.84
C GLY A 59 0.13 -6.88 7.26
N LEU A 60 0.90 -6.12 8.05
CA LEU A 60 0.54 -5.77 9.42
C LEU A 60 -0.76 -4.96 9.49
N THR A 61 -0.91 -3.97 8.62
CA THR A 61 -2.13 -3.14 8.52
C THR A 61 -3.35 -3.98 8.15
N LEU A 62 -3.22 -4.83 7.13
CA LEU A 62 -4.32 -5.64 6.61
C LEU A 62 -4.79 -6.66 7.64
N ILE A 63 -3.86 -7.48 8.15
CA ILE A 63 -4.19 -8.59 9.07
C ILE A 63 -4.83 -8.03 10.35
N SER A 64 -4.24 -7.00 10.94
CA SER A 64 -4.80 -6.38 12.15
C SER A 64 -6.15 -5.71 11.90
N GLY A 65 -6.35 -5.11 10.71
CA GLY A 65 -7.62 -4.49 10.31
C GLY A 65 -8.74 -5.51 10.14
N LEU A 66 -8.48 -6.61 9.42
CA LEU A 66 -9.45 -7.69 9.21
C LEU A 66 -9.83 -8.38 10.53
N LEU A 67 -8.84 -8.66 11.38
CA LEU A 67 -9.09 -9.20 12.72
C LEU A 67 -9.92 -8.24 13.58
N ALA A 68 -9.68 -6.93 13.48
CA ALA A 68 -10.48 -5.95 14.21
C ALA A 68 -11.95 -5.95 13.75
N VAL A 69 -12.22 -6.09 12.45
CA VAL A 69 -13.60 -6.21 11.93
C VAL A 69 -14.26 -7.52 12.37
N ALA A 70 -13.54 -8.64 12.27
CA ALA A 70 -14.06 -9.95 12.64
C ALA A 70 -14.43 -10.06 14.13
N LEU A 71 -13.60 -9.49 15.01
CA LEU A 71 -13.74 -9.61 16.47
C LEU A 71 -14.64 -8.55 17.10
N HIS A 72 -15.12 -7.54 16.35
CA HIS A 72 -15.91 -6.44 16.89
C HIS A 72 -17.21 -6.21 16.11
N PRO A 73 -18.36 -6.71 16.62
CA PRO A 73 -19.67 -6.59 15.96
C PRO A 73 -20.05 -5.16 15.56
N GLY A 74 -19.71 -4.18 16.40
CA GLY A 74 -19.99 -2.77 16.12
C GLY A 74 -19.31 -2.18 14.87
N PHE A 75 -18.28 -2.83 14.32
CA PHE A 75 -17.75 -2.44 13.01
C PHE A 75 -18.57 -3.03 11.86
N ARG A 76 -19.13 -4.22 12.02
CA ARG A 76 -19.94 -4.87 10.98
C ARG A 76 -21.26 -4.12 10.74
N GLU A 77 -21.79 -3.48 11.77
CA GLU A 77 -23.01 -2.67 11.70
C GLU A 77 -22.77 -1.22 11.24
N ALA A 78 -21.51 -0.79 11.12
CA ALA A 78 -21.16 0.58 10.80
C ALA A 78 -20.82 0.77 9.32
N GLY A 79 -21.62 1.57 8.61
CA GLY A 79 -21.41 1.88 7.20
C GLY A 79 -20.01 2.37 6.83
N TRP A 80 -19.44 3.29 7.62
CA TRP A 80 -18.09 3.82 7.37
C TRP A 80 -17.02 2.74 7.43
N ALA A 81 -17.21 1.68 8.22
CA ALA A 81 -16.25 0.59 8.34
C ALA A 81 -16.19 -0.23 7.04
N TRP A 82 -17.32 -0.40 6.34
CA TRP A 82 -17.35 -1.04 5.03
C TRP A 82 -16.71 -0.20 3.93
N VAL A 83 -16.96 1.11 3.91
CA VAL A 83 -16.28 2.02 2.97
C VAL A 83 -14.76 2.01 3.23
N LYS A 84 -14.36 2.01 4.51
CA LYS A 84 -12.95 1.88 4.90
C LYS A 84 -12.36 0.54 4.48
N LEU A 85 -13.11 -0.54 4.62
CA LEU A 85 -12.65 -1.86 4.19
C LEU A 85 -12.45 -1.91 2.67
N ALA A 86 -13.43 -1.43 1.89
CA ALA A 86 -13.35 -1.39 0.43
C ALA A 86 -12.16 -0.56 -0.05
N THR A 87 -11.98 0.64 0.48
CA THR A 87 -10.80 1.47 0.17
C THR A 87 -9.50 0.84 0.66
N GLY A 88 -9.53 0.05 1.74
CA GLY A 88 -8.37 -0.71 2.22
C GLY A 88 -7.97 -1.83 1.26
N VAL A 89 -8.94 -2.50 0.63
CA VAL A 89 -8.69 -3.48 -0.44
C VAL A 89 -8.03 -2.81 -1.64
N LEU A 90 -8.48 -1.61 -2.03
CA LEU A 90 -7.84 -0.84 -3.11
C LEU A 90 -6.38 -0.50 -2.79
N VAL A 91 -6.09 -0.07 -1.55
CA VAL A 91 -4.71 0.19 -1.12
C VAL A 91 -3.86 -1.09 -1.14
N PHE A 92 -4.44 -2.22 -0.77
CA PHE A 92 -3.77 -3.51 -0.79
C PHE A 92 -3.45 -3.97 -2.22
N GLU A 93 -4.45 -4.02 -3.09
CA GLU A 93 -4.29 -4.44 -4.48
C GLU A 93 -3.35 -3.50 -5.23
N GLY A 94 -3.58 -2.20 -5.14
CA GLY A 94 -2.71 -1.18 -5.74
C GLY A 94 -1.31 -1.20 -5.14
N GLY A 95 -1.17 -1.53 -3.86
CA GLY A 95 0.12 -1.72 -3.21
C GLY A 95 0.90 -2.92 -3.74
N PHE A 96 0.24 -4.04 -4.01
CA PHE A 96 0.90 -5.22 -4.58
C PHE A 96 1.23 -5.04 -6.06
N VAL A 97 0.22 -4.69 -6.85
CA VAL A 97 0.31 -4.65 -8.32
C VAL A 97 1.01 -3.38 -8.80
N GLY A 98 0.72 -2.24 -8.16
CA GLY A 98 1.21 -0.92 -8.58
C GLY A 98 2.50 -0.45 -7.91
N ILE A 99 2.93 -1.09 -6.80
CA ILE A 99 4.12 -0.66 -6.04
C ILE A 99 5.09 -1.82 -5.85
N GLN A 100 4.71 -2.86 -5.08
CA GLN A 100 5.63 -3.93 -4.68
C GLN A 100 6.23 -4.68 -5.88
N GLY A 101 5.38 -5.14 -6.81
CA GLY A 101 5.81 -5.87 -8.01
C GLY A 101 6.74 -5.04 -8.89
N PRO A 102 6.32 -3.84 -9.35
CA PRO A 102 7.15 -2.96 -10.18
C PRO A 102 8.49 -2.57 -9.54
N MET A 103 8.49 -2.22 -8.25
CA MET A 103 9.72 -1.83 -7.54
C MET A 103 10.74 -2.98 -7.47
N GLN A 104 10.28 -4.20 -7.20
CA GLN A 104 11.13 -5.39 -7.16
C GLN A 104 11.63 -5.78 -8.55
N GLU A 105 10.75 -5.78 -9.54
CA GLU A 105 11.10 -6.22 -10.89
C GLU A 105 12.11 -5.28 -11.53
N GLU A 106 11.91 -3.97 -11.45
CA GLU A 106 12.86 -3.01 -12.01
C GLU A 106 14.17 -2.92 -11.20
N ALA A 107 14.16 -3.18 -9.89
CA ALA A 107 15.39 -3.39 -9.12
C ALA A 107 16.20 -4.59 -9.64
N ARG A 108 15.52 -5.71 -9.91
CA ARG A 108 16.14 -6.91 -10.46
C ARG A 108 16.69 -6.69 -11.87
N ARG A 109 15.89 -6.09 -12.75
CA ARG A 109 16.25 -5.82 -14.14
C ARG A 109 17.40 -4.83 -14.25
N SER A 110 17.36 -3.72 -13.50
CA SER A 110 18.43 -2.73 -13.51
C SER A 110 19.76 -3.30 -13.00
N ALA A 111 19.73 -4.18 -11.98
CA ALA A 111 20.91 -4.90 -11.53
C ALA A 111 21.44 -5.88 -12.59
N ALA A 112 20.56 -6.59 -13.31
CA ALA A 112 20.95 -7.48 -14.41
C ALA A 112 21.57 -6.69 -15.58
N ALA A 113 20.99 -5.53 -15.93
CA ALA A 113 21.53 -4.64 -16.95
C ALA A 113 22.93 -4.13 -16.57
N LEU A 114 23.15 -3.78 -15.30
CA LEU A 114 24.46 -3.35 -14.80
C LEU A 114 25.52 -4.47 -14.89
N ARG A 115 25.10 -5.74 -14.77
CA ARG A 115 25.97 -6.92 -14.97
C ARG A 115 26.15 -7.31 -16.45
N GLY A 116 25.50 -6.61 -17.38
CA GLY A 116 25.54 -6.92 -18.81
C GLY A 116 24.71 -8.15 -19.21
N GLU A 117 23.81 -8.63 -18.34
CA GLU A 117 22.97 -9.82 -18.60
C GLU A 117 21.76 -9.49 -19.49
N ILE A 118 21.32 -8.23 -19.49
CA ILE A 118 20.23 -7.73 -20.34
C ILE A 118 20.61 -6.38 -20.95
N ASP A 119 19.99 -6.04 -22.07
CA ASP A 119 20.15 -4.73 -22.71
C ASP A 119 19.55 -3.61 -21.83
N PRO A 120 20.34 -2.57 -21.45
CA PRO A 120 19.84 -1.40 -20.73
C PRO A 120 18.69 -0.68 -21.43
N ALA A 121 18.59 -0.74 -22.76
CA ALA A 121 17.50 -0.15 -23.51
C ALA A 121 16.13 -0.82 -23.24
N SER A 122 16.13 -2.02 -22.64
CA SER A 122 14.90 -2.71 -22.25
C SER A 122 14.28 -2.19 -20.95
N LEU A 123 15.02 -1.41 -20.14
CA LEU A 123 14.53 -0.84 -18.89
C LEU A 123 13.39 0.14 -19.17
N THR A 124 12.30 0.04 -18.40
CA THR A 124 11.08 0.83 -18.69
C THR A 124 11.32 2.33 -18.53
N GLY A 125 12.07 2.74 -17.49
CA GLY A 125 12.27 4.15 -17.16
C GLY A 125 10.97 4.90 -16.85
N ALA A 126 9.89 4.19 -16.50
CA ALA A 126 8.53 4.74 -16.35
C ALA A 126 8.31 5.47 -15.01
N LEU A 127 9.30 6.27 -14.59
CA LEU A 127 9.35 6.90 -13.26
C LEU A 127 8.14 7.78 -12.94
N ALA A 128 7.64 8.52 -13.94
CA ALA A 128 6.47 9.39 -13.77
C ALA A 128 5.17 8.60 -13.53
N ALA A 129 4.97 7.50 -14.26
CA ALA A 129 3.78 6.66 -14.10
C ALA A 129 3.78 5.95 -12.74
N GLU A 130 4.94 5.47 -12.29
CA GLU A 130 5.10 4.87 -10.96
C GLU A 130 4.88 5.90 -9.85
N SER A 131 5.39 7.12 -10.01
CA SER A 131 5.18 8.22 -9.06
C SER A 131 3.69 8.59 -8.94
N ASN A 132 2.99 8.70 -10.08
CA ASN A 132 1.54 8.96 -10.09
C ASN A 132 0.76 7.85 -9.37
N THR A 133 1.12 6.59 -9.62
CA THR A 133 0.52 5.43 -8.95
C THR A 133 0.71 5.52 -7.44
N LEU A 134 1.94 5.79 -6.98
CA LEU A 134 2.24 5.98 -5.57
C LEU A 134 1.42 7.10 -4.92
N TRP A 135 1.30 8.26 -5.58
CA TRP A 135 0.49 9.37 -5.08
C TRP A 135 -0.99 9.01 -4.96
N VAL A 136 -1.54 8.31 -5.95
CA VAL A 136 -2.94 7.84 -5.92
C VAL A 136 -3.15 6.89 -4.74
N ILE A 137 -2.31 5.87 -4.59
CA ILE A 137 -2.45 4.89 -3.50
C ILE A 137 -2.23 5.55 -2.13
N LEU A 138 -1.28 6.48 -2.01
CA LEU A 138 -1.07 7.27 -0.80
C LEU A 138 -2.30 8.13 -0.46
N ALA A 139 -2.94 8.76 -1.45
CA ALA A 139 -4.17 9.53 -1.24
C ALA A 139 -5.33 8.63 -0.76
N VAL A 140 -5.50 7.44 -1.34
CA VAL A 140 -6.50 6.46 -0.88
C VAL A 140 -6.19 5.99 0.55
N ALA A 141 -4.92 5.79 0.90
CA ALA A 141 -4.51 5.45 2.26
C ALA A 141 -4.85 6.57 3.27
N VAL A 142 -4.64 7.85 2.90
CA VAL A 142 -5.08 9.00 3.70
C VAL A 142 -6.60 8.98 3.90
N ILE A 143 -7.38 8.73 2.85
CA ILE A 143 -8.84 8.58 2.94
C ILE A 143 -9.20 7.45 3.93
N ASN A 144 -8.45 6.35 3.93
CA ASN A 144 -8.66 5.25 4.87
C ASN A 144 -8.45 5.68 6.35
N VAL A 145 -7.47 6.57 6.60
CA VAL A 145 -7.24 7.19 7.91
C VAL A 145 -8.39 8.14 8.27
N VAL A 146 -8.79 9.02 7.34
CA VAL A 146 -9.91 9.96 7.47
C VAL A 146 -11.17 9.21 7.93
N LEU A 147 -11.56 8.15 7.21
CA LEU A 147 -12.73 7.33 7.54
C LEU A 147 -12.65 6.72 8.95
N GLY A 148 -11.44 6.31 9.38
CA GLY A 148 -11.21 5.75 10.71
C GLY A 148 -11.30 6.76 11.86
N ILE A 149 -10.87 8.01 11.62
CA ILE A 149 -10.88 9.10 12.61
C ILE A 149 -12.28 9.67 12.75
N TRP A 150 -12.86 10.17 11.64
CA TRP A 150 -14.11 10.92 11.69
C TRP A 150 -15.36 10.04 11.76
N ARG A 151 -15.27 8.77 11.33
CA ARG A 151 -16.38 7.79 11.38
C ARG A 151 -17.71 8.36 10.88
N PRO A 152 -17.74 8.92 9.67
CA PRO A 152 -18.92 9.58 9.13
C PRO A 152 -20.13 8.63 9.04
N ARG A 153 -21.34 9.18 9.12
CA ARG A 153 -22.58 8.40 9.01
C ARG A 153 -22.96 8.20 7.53
N ILE A 154 -22.21 7.35 6.83
CA ILE A 154 -22.34 7.18 5.36
C ILE A 154 -23.42 6.15 4.98
N LEU A 155 -23.60 5.06 5.75
CA LEU A 155 -24.59 4.01 5.45
C LEU A 155 -25.35 3.60 6.71
N ARG A 156 -26.68 3.48 6.62
CA ARG A 156 -27.51 2.74 7.58
C ARG A 156 -27.66 1.32 7.04
N LEU A 157 -26.98 0.35 7.64
CA LEU A 157 -27.16 -1.04 7.24
C LEU A 157 -28.50 -1.57 7.78
N PRO A 158 -29.31 -2.27 6.97
CA PRO A 158 -30.52 -2.93 7.45
C PRO A 158 -30.16 -3.92 8.57
N ARG A 159 -30.87 -3.86 9.70
CA ARG A 159 -30.78 -4.91 10.71
C ARG A 159 -31.46 -6.16 10.13
N PRO A 160 -30.83 -7.35 10.14
CA PRO A 160 -31.52 -8.57 9.77
C PRO A 160 -32.69 -8.77 10.75
N ASP A 161 -33.90 -8.83 10.20
CA ASP A 161 -35.12 -9.09 10.97
C ASP A 161 -35.16 -10.57 11.35
N LEU A 162 -34.76 -10.88 12.58
CA LEU A 162 -34.78 -12.24 13.13
C LEU A 162 -36.20 -12.74 13.46
N SER A 163 -37.25 -11.94 13.20
CA SER A 163 -38.64 -12.30 13.51
C SER A 163 -39.41 -12.96 12.37
N ARG A 164 -38.82 -13.10 11.17
CA ARG A 164 -39.42 -13.84 10.05
C ARG A 164 -38.90 -15.28 9.99
N PRO A 165 -39.72 -16.31 10.27
CA PRO A 165 -39.38 -17.68 9.86
C PRO A 165 -39.38 -17.78 8.34
N ALA A 166 -38.48 -18.63 7.82
CA ALA A 166 -38.31 -18.92 6.39
C ALA A 166 -39.57 -19.56 5.77
#